data_AF-A0A8S3H0Q3-F1
#
_entry.id   AF-A0A8S3H0Q3-F1
#
_cell.length_a   1.000
_cell.length_b   1.000
_cell.length_c   1.000
_cell.angle_alpha   90.00
_cell.angle_beta   90.00
_cell.angle_gamma   90.00
#
_symmetry.space_group_name_H-M   'P 1'
#
loop_
_entity.id
_entity.type
_entity.pdbx_description
1 polymer ?
#
loop_
_entity_poly.entity_id
_entity_poly.type
_entity_poly.pdbx_seq_one_letter_code
_entity_poly.pdbx_strand_id
1 'polypeptide(L)'
;MKSFGSDIARGIILFAEGKPLGPNGLRQLKIHLVNLTDLKKKASVNDRAKYADEIMDDILDSADRPIEGRQWWKQSEEPWQTLACCMEIARAIRSPDHTKYVSHFPVHQDGSCNVLQHYAAMGLDDIGAASVNLKPNDLPQDVYSVVVDQVEQERKQDAANGLPIAKILGGFIKRKVIKQTIMTTNYGVTLFGARQQISRQLRDIDEFPREHISEASTYLAQKTFISLRELFRETRKIQDWFTDCARLISRVREAAVEWNTPLSLPVVQPYYQEVRMRHKGKDIYDNYSSFA
;
A
#
# COMPACT_ATOMS: atom_id res chain seq x y z
N MET A 1 15.08 -16.22 8.40
CA MET A 1 13.72 -15.64 8.28
C MET A 1 13.83 -14.13 8.50
N LYS A 2 13.21 -13.27 7.67
CA LYS A 2 13.30 -11.80 7.80
C LYS A 2 11.91 -11.23 8.08
N SER A 3 11.83 -10.15 8.87
CA SER A 3 10.57 -9.47 9.24
C SER A 3 9.87 -8.78 8.07
N PHE A 4 10.57 -8.45 6.98
CA PHE A 4 9.98 -7.88 5.75
C PHE A 4 9.45 -8.96 4.78
N GLY A 5 9.06 -10.12 5.30
CA GLY A 5 8.58 -11.26 4.53
C GLY A 5 7.06 -11.27 4.34
N SER A 6 6.54 -12.43 3.92
CA SER A 6 5.10 -12.68 3.83
C SER A 6 4.40 -12.51 5.18
N ASP A 7 3.07 -12.46 5.17
CA ASP A 7 2.23 -12.47 6.37
C ASP A 7 2.65 -13.56 7.38
N ILE A 8 2.93 -14.79 6.92
CA ILE A 8 3.45 -15.89 7.75
C ILE A 8 4.75 -15.50 8.44
N ALA A 9 5.69 -14.91 7.70
CA ALA A 9 6.98 -14.51 8.26
C ALA A 9 6.83 -13.43 9.33
N ARG A 10 5.93 -12.47 9.11
CA ARG A 10 5.60 -11.40 10.05
C ARG A 10 4.85 -11.92 11.27
N GLY A 11 3.92 -12.86 11.11
CA GLY A 11 3.13 -13.42 12.20
C GLY A 11 3.91 -14.29 13.19
N ILE A 12 5.10 -14.78 12.81
CA ILE A 12 5.95 -15.64 13.66
C ILE A 12 7.02 -14.84 14.42
N ILE A 13 7.40 -13.65 13.95
CA ILE A 13 8.50 -12.86 14.52
C ILE A 13 7.95 -11.91 15.59
N LEU A 14 8.50 -12.00 16.80
CA LEU A 14 8.21 -11.12 17.94
C LEU A 14 9.47 -10.37 18.38
N PHE A 15 9.31 -9.31 19.16
CA PHE A 15 10.45 -8.65 19.77
C PHE A 15 11.08 -9.54 20.85
N ALA A 16 12.42 -9.60 20.88
CA ALA A 16 13.13 -10.34 21.93
C ALA A 16 12.92 -9.69 23.31
N GLU A 17 12.97 -8.35 23.36
CA GLU A 17 12.68 -7.57 24.55
C GLU A 17 11.20 -7.20 24.60
N GLY A 18 10.50 -7.69 25.62
CA GLY A 18 9.09 -7.36 25.84
C GLY A 18 8.93 -6.11 26.71
N LYS A 19 7.77 -5.46 26.61
CA LYS A 19 7.43 -4.29 27.44
C LYS A 19 6.06 -4.47 28.10
N PRO A 20 5.89 -4.02 29.36
CA PRO A 20 4.57 -3.95 29.98
C PRO A 20 3.61 -3.12 29.12
N LEU A 21 2.38 -3.60 28.93
CA LEU A 21 1.38 -2.91 28.10
C LEU A 21 1.02 -1.50 28.63
N GLY A 22 1.08 -1.31 29.94
CA GLY A 22 0.61 -0.09 30.59
C GLY A 22 -0.90 0.13 30.40
N PRO A 23 -1.41 1.35 30.66
CA PRO A 23 -2.85 1.63 30.64
C PRO A 23 -3.45 1.55 29.24
N ASN A 24 -2.66 1.80 28.19
CA ASN A 24 -3.14 1.92 26.82
C ASN A 24 -2.72 0.79 25.89
N GLY A 25 -1.80 -0.10 26.30
CA GLY A 25 -1.24 -1.13 25.41
C GLY A 25 -2.28 -2.12 24.90
N LEU A 26 -3.21 -2.56 25.77
CA LEU A 26 -4.30 -3.45 25.34
C LEU A 26 -5.21 -2.79 24.29
N ARG A 27 -5.50 -1.49 24.44
CA ARG A 27 -6.26 -0.72 23.44
C ARG A 27 -5.51 -0.66 22.10
N GLN A 28 -4.19 -0.50 22.11
CA GLN A 28 -3.38 -0.50 20.88
C GLN A 28 -3.35 -1.87 20.20
N LEU A 29 -3.26 -2.96 20.97
CA LEU A 29 -3.37 -4.33 20.44
C LEU A 29 -4.73 -4.55 19.74
N LYS A 30 -5.83 -4.12 20.37
CA LYS A 30 -7.19 -4.20 19.79
C LYS A 30 -7.31 -3.42 18.48
N ILE A 31 -6.80 -2.18 18.44
CA ILE A 31 -6.79 -1.37 17.21
C ILE A 31 -5.95 -2.04 16.13
N HIS A 32 -4.78 -2.57 16.50
CA HIS A 32 -3.89 -3.26 15.58
C HIS A 32 -4.53 -4.51 14.99
N LEU A 33 -5.19 -5.33 15.81
CA LEU A 33 -5.96 -6.49 15.35
C LEU A 33 -7.00 -6.08 14.31
N VAL A 34 -7.79 -5.05 14.56
CA VAL A 34 -8.78 -4.57 13.58
C VAL A 34 -8.10 -4.06 12.31
N ASN A 35 -6.96 -3.37 12.40
CA ASN A 35 -6.21 -2.93 11.23
C ASN A 35 -5.74 -4.11 10.35
N LEU A 36 -5.29 -5.23 10.95
CA LEU A 36 -4.86 -6.43 10.22
C LEU A 36 -6.00 -7.11 9.45
N THR A 37 -7.24 -6.92 9.91
CA THR A 37 -8.43 -7.45 9.22
C THR A 37 -8.84 -6.68 7.97
N ASP A 38 -8.35 -5.45 7.81
CA ASP A 38 -8.86 -4.41 6.87
C ASP A 38 -10.35 -4.06 7.07
N LEU A 39 -10.98 -4.56 8.14
CA LEU A 39 -12.32 -4.15 8.55
C LEU A 39 -12.27 -2.75 9.16
N LYS A 40 -13.37 -2.01 9.04
CA LYS A 40 -13.53 -0.66 9.64
C LYS A 40 -12.43 0.34 9.24
N LYS A 41 -11.84 0.19 8.04
CA LYS A 41 -10.79 1.10 7.54
C LYS A 41 -11.19 2.58 7.54
N LYS A 42 -12.46 2.87 7.23
CA LYS A 42 -13.04 4.23 7.20
C LYS A 42 -13.49 4.73 8.59
N ALA A 43 -13.47 3.88 9.61
CA ALA A 43 -13.90 4.23 10.96
C ALA A 43 -12.77 4.93 11.74
N SER A 44 -13.16 5.70 12.75
CA SER A 44 -12.20 6.35 13.66
C SER A 44 -11.40 5.32 14.44
N VAL A 45 -10.24 5.73 14.98
CA VAL A 45 -9.41 4.88 15.85
C VAL A 45 -10.20 4.40 17.08
N ASN A 46 -11.11 5.23 17.60
CA ASN A 46 -11.97 4.87 18.72
C ASN A 46 -13.00 3.80 18.33
N ASP A 47 -13.61 3.91 17.15
CA ASP A 47 -14.59 2.95 16.67
C ASP A 47 -13.95 1.60 16.33
N ARG A 48 -12.68 1.59 15.88
CA ARG A 48 -11.91 0.35 15.71
C ARG A 48 -11.68 -0.33 17.06
N ALA A 49 -11.33 0.42 18.11
CA ALA A 49 -11.17 -0.15 19.44
C ALA A 49 -12.48 -0.74 19.98
N LYS A 50 -13.61 -0.02 19.82
CA LYS A 50 -14.94 -0.52 20.21
C LYS A 50 -15.34 -1.77 19.42
N TYR A 51 -15.10 -1.77 18.11
CA TYR A 51 -15.40 -2.92 17.28
C TYR A 51 -14.65 -4.17 17.73
N ALA A 52 -13.38 -4.03 18.15
CA ALA A 52 -12.63 -5.15 18.72
C ALA A 52 -13.28 -5.72 19.99
N ASP A 53 -13.92 -4.89 20.81
CA ASP A 53 -14.69 -5.33 21.98
C ASP A 53 -15.96 -6.08 21.56
N GLU A 54 -16.64 -5.65 20.50
CA GLU A 54 -17.84 -6.32 19.96
C GLU A 54 -17.55 -7.73 19.43
N ILE A 55 -16.36 -7.96 18.88
CA ILE A 55 -15.94 -9.26 18.31
C ILE A 55 -15.03 -10.07 19.25
N MET A 56 -14.99 -9.75 20.54
CA MET A 56 -14.07 -10.38 21.50
C MET A 56 -14.21 -11.91 21.53
N ASP A 57 -15.43 -12.43 21.38
CA ASP A 57 -15.67 -13.87 21.34
C ASP A 57 -14.99 -14.56 20.15
N ASP A 58 -14.93 -13.91 18.98
CA ASP A 58 -14.24 -14.41 17.79
C ASP A 58 -12.71 -14.33 17.94
N ILE A 59 -12.23 -13.28 18.61
CA ILE A 59 -10.82 -13.13 18.95
C ILE A 59 -10.38 -14.26 19.88
N LEU A 60 -11.13 -14.53 20.95
CA LEU A 60 -10.82 -15.57 21.91
C LEU A 60 -10.96 -16.97 21.32
N ASP A 61 -12.00 -17.25 20.53
CA ASP A 61 -12.16 -18.53 19.81
C ASP A 61 -11.01 -18.76 18.83
N SER A 62 -10.60 -17.73 18.09
CA SER A 62 -9.45 -17.82 17.17
C SER A 62 -8.15 -18.11 17.92
N ALA A 63 -7.96 -17.55 19.11
CA ALA A 63 -6.79 -17.79 19.95
C ALA A 63 -6.76 -19.20 20.55
N ASP A 64 -7.91 -19.71 21.01
CA ASP A 64 -8.01 -20.98 21.74
C ASP A 64 -8.12 -22.19 20.82
N ARG A 65 -8.86 -22.04 19.72
CA ARG A 65 -9.19 -23.12 18.78
C ARG A 65 -8.94 -22.65 17.33
N PRO A 66 -7.68 -22.33 16.98
CA PRO A 66 -7.34 -21.73 15.69
C PRO A 66 -7.75 -22.57 14.48
N ILE A 67 -7.83 -23.90 14.64
CA ILE A 67 -8.18 -24.83 13.57
C ILE A 67 -9.58 -25.42 13.78
N GLU A 68 -10.00 -25.76 15.00
CA GLU A 68 -11.27 -26.45 15.26
C GLU A 68 -12.43 -25.51 15.58
N GLY A 69 -12.17 -24.22 15.76
CA GLY A 69 -13.17 -23.19 16.07
C GLY A 69 -13.84 -22.61 14.82
N ARG A 70 -14.32 -21.36 14.93
CA ARG A 70 -14.96 -20.61 13.83
C ARG A 70 -13.98 -20.14 12.77
N GLN A 71 -12.67 -20.18 13.06
CA GLN A 71 -11.59 -19.79 12.16
C GLN A 71 -11.77 -18.36 11.60
N TRP A 72 -12.33 -17.45 12.39
CA TRP A 72 -12.61 -16.06 11.99
C TRP A 72 -11.36 -15.36 11.42
N TRP A 73 -10.21 -15.57 12.05
CA TRP A 73 -8.92 -15.02 11.62
C TRP A 73 -8.54 -15.33 10.16
N LYS A 74 -9.06 -16.40 9.54
CA LYS A 74 -8.76 -16.73 8.14
C LYS A 74 -9.36 -15.75 7.14
N GLN A 75 -10.35 -14.97 7.55
CA GLN A 75 -11.09 -14.05 6.69
C GLN A 75 -10.42 -12.67 6.55
N SER A 76 -9.38 -12.38 7.35
CA SER A 76 -8.66 -11.09 7.34
C SER A 76 -7.71 -10.92 6.14
N GLU A 77 -7.31 -9.67 5.86
CA GLU A 77 -6.27 -9.35 4.85
C GLU A 77 -4.90 -9.96 5.23
N GLU A 78 -4.54 -9.97 6.53
CA GLU A 78 -3.27 -10.51 7.07
C GLU A 78 -3.56 -11.60 8.13
N PRO A 79 -3.94 -12.83 7.71
CA PRO A 79 -4.47 -13.88 8.60
C PRO A 79 -3.52 -14.36 9.69
N TRP A 80 -2.26 -14.61 9.37
CA TRP A 80 -1.30 -15.14 10.35
C TRP A 80 -0.93 -14.08 11.40
N GLN A 81 -0.76 -12.83 10.98
CA GLN A 81 -0.61 -11.72 11.93
C GLN A 81 -1.88 -11.53 12.78
N THR A 82 -3.07 -11.64 12.19
CA THR A 82 -4.35 -11.53 12.92
C THR A 82 -4.46 -12.60 13.99
N LEU A 83 -4.14 -13.85 13.66
CA LEU A 83 -4.14 -14.95 14.61
C LEU A 83 -3.14 -14.74 15.75
N ALA A 84 -1.91 -14.34 15.42
CA ALA A 84 -0.89 -14.06 16.42
C ALA A 84 -1.30 -12.92 17.36
N CYS A 85 -1.98 -11.89 16.83
CA CYS A 85 -2.55 -10.80 17.63
C CYS A 85 -3.72 -11.27 18.51
N CYS A 86 -4.59 -12.17 18.02
CA CYS A 86 -5.65 -12.79 18.82
C CYS A 86 -5.07 -13.50 20.05
N MET A 87 -4.02 -14.30 19.84
CA MET A 87 -3.32 -15.00 20.93
C MET A 87 -2.73 -14.03 21.95
N GLU A 88 -2.13 -12.92 21.48
CA GLU A 88 -1.56 -11.92 22.37
C GLU A 88 -2.64 -11.20 23.21
N ILE A 89 -3.76 -10.82 22.60
CA ILE A 89 -4.90 -10.21 23.31
C ILE A 89 -5.48 -11.19 24.34
N ALA A 90 -5.64 -12.47 23.99
CA ALA A 90 -6.13 -13.49 24.90
C ALA A 90 -5.22 -13.64 26.12
N ARG A 91 -3.90 -13.69 25.93
CA ARG A 91 -2.92 -13.75 27.04
C ARG A 91 -2.98 -12.50 27.92
N ALA A 92 -3.05 -11.31 27.30
CA ALA A 92 -3.12 -10.05 28.03
C ALA A 92 -4.37 -9.94 28.91
N ILE A 93 -5.55 -10.25 28.36
CA ILE A 93 -6.84 -10.16 29.09
C ILE A 93 -6.95 -11.22 30.20
N ARG A 94 -6.35 -12.40 30.00
CA ARG A 94 -6.34 -13.49 31.00
C ARG A 94 -5.27 -13.31 32.08
N SER A 95 -4.37 -12.34 31.94
CA SER A 95 -3.39 -12.02 32.97
C SER A 95 -4.07 -11.35 34.19
N PRO A 96 -3.51 -11.47 35.41
CA PRO A 96 -4.11 -10.86 36.61
C PRO A 96 -4.24 -9.33 36.51
N ASP A 97 -3.32 -8.69 35.80
CA ASP A 97 -3.32 -7.25 35.53
C ASP A 97 -2.75 -7.03 34.12
N HIS A 98 -3.64 -6.79 33.16
CA HIS A 98 -3.25 -6.60 31.76
C HIS A 98 -2.30 -5.43 31.56
N THR A 99 -2.26 -4.43 32.47
CA THR A 99 -1.34 -3.30 32.35
C THR A 99 0.11 -3.70 32.64
N LYS A 100 0.32 -4.78 33.39
CA LYS A 100 1.63 -5.33 33.74
C LYS A 100 2.05 -6.50 32.85
N TYR A 101 1.15 -7.01 32.01
CA TYR A 101 1.47 -8.04 31.02
C TYR A 101 2.60 -7.56 30.11
N VAL A 102 3.69 -8.32 30.08
CA VAL A 102 4.87 -8.02 29.25
C VAL A 102 4.61 -8.58 27.86
N SER A 103 4.31 -7.68 26.91
CA SER A 103 4.04 -8.03 25.53
C SER A 103 5.32 -7.93 24.68
N HIS A 104 5.49 -8.90 23.81
CA HIS A 104 6.56 -8.94 22.80
C HIS A 104 6.02 -8.65 21.40
N PHE A 105 4.71 -8.44 21.28
CA PHE A 105 4.02 -8.38 20.00
C PHE A 105 4.22 -7.01 19.33
N PRO A 106 4.70 -6.97 18.07
CA PRO A 106 4.86 -5.72 17.34
C PRO A 106 3.50 -5.14 16.94
N VAL A 107 3.30 -3.84 17.20
CA VAL A 107 2.13 -3.09 16.72
C VAL A 107 2.57 -2.16 15.59
N HIS A 108 2.01 -2.37 14.40
CA HIS A 108 2.34 -1.59 13.21
C HIS A 108 1.55 -0.28 13.13
N GLN A 109 2.26 0.79 12.75
CA GLN A 109 1.67 2.06 12.31
C GLN A 109 2.30 2.43 10.96
N ASP A 110 1.46 2.75 9.98
CA ASP A 110 1.89 3.15 8.64
C ASP A 110 1.04 4.32 8.15
N GLY A 111 1.63 5.15 7.30
CA GLY A 111 0.91 6.24 6.65
C GLY A 111 -0.01 5.71 5.55
N SER A 112 -1.09 6.44 5.26
CA SER A 112 -2.07 5.99 4.27
C SER A 112 -1.48 5.92 2.86
N CYS A 113 -0.60 6.86 2.51
CA CYS A 113 0.21 6.83 1.29
C CYS A 113 1.44 7.74 1.48
N ASN A 114 2.55 7.19 1.97
CA ASN A 114 3.73 7.96 2.38
C ASN A 114 4.27 8.88 1.26
N VAL A 115 4.25 8.43 0.00
CA VAL A 115 4.73 9.26 -1.12
C VAL A 115 3.88 10.50 -1.33
N LEU A 116 2.55 10.34 -1.34
CA LEU A 116 1.65 11.48 -1.50
C LEU A 116 1.69 12.40 -0.28
N GLN A 117 1.96 11.87 0.92
CA GLN A 117 2.25 12.71 2.09
C GLN A 117 3.49 13.57 1.86
N HIS A 118 4.60 12.99 1.37
CA HIS A 118 5.79 13.77 1.03
C HIS A 118 5.52 14.81 -0.06
N TYR A 119 4.80 14.48 -1.13
CA TYR A 119 4.47 15.45 -2.17
C TYR A 119 3.55 16.57 -1.67
N ALA A 120 2.54 16.26 -0.87
CA ALA A 120 1.67 17.27 -0.29
C ALA A 120 2.45 18.21 0.64
N ALA A 121 3.40 17.68 1.43
CA ALA A 121 4.26 18.49 2.27
C ALA A 121 5.23 19.38 1.46
N MET A 122 5.86 18.84 0.41
CA MET A 122 6.76 19.60 -0.48
C MET A 122 6.02 20.71 -1.24
N GLY A 123 4.80 20.42 -1.70
CA GLY A 123 3.98 21.37 -2.47
C GLY A 123 3.12 22.31 -1.63
N LEU A 124 3.10 22.13 -0.30
CA LEU A 124 2.17 22.81 0.61
C LEU A 124 0.71 22.71 0.12
N ASP A 125 0.34 21.54 -0.42
CA ASP A 125 -0.96 21.26 -1.02
C ASP A 125 -1.98 20.93 0.07
N ASP A 126 -2.84 21.89 0.45
CA ASP A 126 -3.85 21.70 1.51
C ASP A 126 -4.86 20.59 1.16
N ILE A 127 -5.28 20.51 -0.11
CA ILE A 127 -6.25 19.50 -0.57
C ILE A 127 -5.58 18.11 -0.56
N GLY A 128 -4.37 18.03 -1.11
CA GLY A 128 -3.54 16.83 -1.07
C GLY A 128 -3.32 16.36 0.36
N ALA A 129 -2.89 17.26 1.26
CA ALA A 129 -2.60 16.98 2.67
C ALA A 129 -3.83 16.45 3.43
N ALA A 130 -5.02 16.99 3.18
CA ALA A 130 -6.25 16.47 3.74
C ALA A 130 -6.53 15.03 3.26
N SER A 131 -6.41 14.76 1.96
CA SER A 131 -6.72 13.44 1.36
C SER A 131 -5.82 12.29 1.85
N VAL A 132 -4.62 12.61 2.38
CA VAL A 132 -3.64 11.65 2.88
C VAL A 132 -3.37 11.74 4.38
N ASN A 133 -4.29 12.37 5.13
CA ASN A 133 -4.26 12.46 6.59
C ASN A 133 -3.06 13.21 7.19
N LEU A 134 -2.45 14.15 6.46
CA LEU A 134 -1.49 15.10 7.04
C LEU A 134 -2.19 16.20 7.83
N LYS A 135 -3.37 16.60 7.36
CA LYS A 135 -4.26 17.50 8.10
C LYS A 135 -5.08 16.69 9.11
N PRO A 136 -5.30 17.20 10.34
CA PRO A 136 -6.21 16.58 11.28
C PRO A 136 -7.61 16.43 10.67
N ASN A 137 -8.20 15.24 10.80
CA ASN A 137 -9.56 14.92 10.38
C ASN A 137 -10.22 14.05 11.46
N ASP A 138 -11.54 14.16 11.62
CA ASP A 138 -12.30 13.31 12.55
C ASP A 138 -12.30 11.85 12.12
N LEU A 139 -12.32 11.62 10.81
CA LEU A 139 -12.28 10.31 10.18
C LEU A 139 -11.09 10.18 9.24
N PRO A 140 -10.49 8.97 9.16
CA PRO A 140 -9.38 8.73 8.24
C PRO A 140 -9.86 8.85 6.79
N GLN A 141 -9.15 9.66 6.02
CA GLN A 141 -9.32 9.79 4.58
C GLN A 141 -8.65 8.62 3.86
N ASP A 142 -9.30 8.14 2.80
CA ASP A 142 -8.84 7.02 2.00
C ASP A 142 -8.77 7.45 0.52
N VAL A 143 -7.64 8.05 0.14
CA VAL A 143 -7.34 8.46 -1.24
C VAL A 143 -7.69 7.40 -2.28
N TYR A 144 -7.49 6.13 -1.94
CA TYR A 144 -7.78 5.01 -2.83
C TYR A 144 -9.28 4.88 -3.13
N SER A 145 -10.15 5.06 -2.12
CA SER A 145 -11.60 5.06 -2.33
C SER A 145 -12.03 6.22 -3.22
N VAL A 146 -11.44 7.41 -3.04
CA VAL A 146 -11.76 8.59 -3.88
C VAL A 146 -11.43 8.30 -5.35
N VAL A 147 -10.27 7.71 -5.64
CA VAL A 147 -9.90 7.32 -7.01
C VAL A 147 -10.80 6.21 -7.54
N VAL A 148 -11.18 5.22 -6.73
CA VAL A 148 -12.14 4.17 -7.12
C VAL A 148 -13.46 4.81 -7.57
N ASP A 149 -13.99 5.72 -6.76
CA ASP A 149 -15.28 6.35 -7.02
C ASP A 149 -15.23 7.19 -8.30
N GLN A 150 -14.14 7.93 -8.54
CA GLN A 150 -13.92 8.68 -9.77
C GLN A 150 -13.85 7.76 -11.00
N VAL A 151 -13.05 6.69 -10.94
CA VAL A 151 -12.93 5.72 -12.05
C VAL A 151 -14.27 5.02 -12.33
N GLU A 152 -15.04 4.72 -11.30
CA GLU A 152 -16.37 4.11 -11.44
C GLU A 152 -17.39 5.08 -12.05
N GLN A 153 -17.33 6.38 -11.72
CA GLN A 153 -18.15 7.41 -12.39
C GLN A 153 -17.83 7.49 -13.88
N GLU A 154 -16.54 7.56 -14.24
CA GLU A 154 -16.12 7.57 -15.63
C GLU A 154 -16.52 6.29 -16.38
N ARG A 155 -16.39 5.12 -15.73
CA ARG A 155 -16.88 3.84 -16.26
C ARG A 155 -18.37 3.86 -16.52
N LYS A 156 -19.19 4.40 -15.62
CA LYS A 156 -20.64 4.53 -15.84
C LYS A 156 -20.94 5.38 -17.08
N GLN A 157 -20.23 6.49 -17.26
CA GLN A 157 -20.40 7.35 -18.43
C GLN A 157 -20.00 6.61 -19.73
N ASP A 158 -18.86 5.95 -19.74
CA ASP A 158 -18.39 5.21 -20.92
C ASP A 158 -19.31 4.02 -21.24
N ALA A 159 -19.84 3.36 -20.22
CA ALA A 159 -20.85 2.31 -20.38
C ALA A 159 -22.16 2.84 -20.98
N ALA A 160 -22.61 4.03 -20.55
CA ALA A 160 -23.79 4.70 -21.12
C ALA A 160 -23.55 5.14 -22.57
N ASN A 161 -22.32 5.53 -22.91
CA ASN A 161 -21.88 5.84 -24.27
C ASN A 161 -21.67 4.59 -25.16
N GLY A 162 -21.94 3.39 -24.62
CA GLY A 162 -21.93 2.14 -25.39
C GLY A 162 -20.62 1.37 -25.37
N LEU A 163 -19.60 1.78 -24.61
CA LEU A 163 -18.32 1.08 -24.54
C LEU A 163 -18.49 -0.31 -23.87
N PRO A 164 -18.23 -1.44 -24.57
CA PRO A 164 -18.51 -2.78 -24.04
C PRO A 164 -17.73 -3.11 -22.77
N ILE A 165 -16.42 -2.82 -22.75
CA ILE A 165 -15.57 -3.15 -21.59
C ILE A 165 -15.99 -2.39 -20.33
N ALA A 166 -16.48 -1.16 -20.48
CA ALA A 166 -17.00 -0.39 -19.36
C ALA A 166 -18.25 -1.06 -18.76
N LYS A 167 -19.13 -1.65 -19.57
CA LYS A 167 -20.29 -2.41 -19.06
C LYS A 167 -19.85 -3.67 -18.30
N ILE A 168 -18.90 -4.43 -18.85
CA ILE A 168 -18.36 -5.66 -18.26
C ILE A 168 -17.71 -5.38 -16.90
N LEU A 169 -17.01 -4.26 -16.77
CA LEU A 169 -16.36 -3.84 -15.52
C LEU A 169 -17.35 -3.42 -14.41
N GLY A 170 -18.65 -3.36 -14.67
CA GLY A 170 -19.66 -3.00 -13.68
C GLY A 170 -19.61 -3.91 -12.45
N GLY A 171 -19.35 -3.35 -11.27
CA GLY A 171 -19.26 -4.08 -10.01
C GLY A 171 -17.87 -4.69 -9.70
N PHE A 172 -16.92 -4.59 -10.62
CA PHE A 172 -15.56 -5.14 -10.46
C PHE A 172 -14.51 -4.09 -10.07
N ILE A 173 -14.83 -2.80 -10.14
CA ILE A 173 -13.92 -1.71 -9.72
C ILE A 173 -13.92 -1.61 -8.20
N LYS A 174 -13.09 -2.43 -7.55
CA LYS A 174 -12.91 -2.46 -6.09
C LYS A 174 -11.59 -1.82 -5.70
N ARG A 175 -11.53 -1.27 -4.47
CA ARG A 175 -10.31 -0.71 -3.88
C ARG A 175 -9.10 -1.65 -4.01
N LYS A 176 -9.28 -2.94 -3.73
CA LYS A 176 -8.22 -3.96 -3.84
C LYS A 176 -7.60 -4.02 -5.25
N VAL A 177 -8.40 -3.84 -6.30
CA VAL A 177 -7.97 -3.93 -7.70
C VAL A 177 -7.03 -2.80 -8.09
N ILE A 178 -7.28 -1.58 -7.61
CA ILE A 178 -6.53 -0.39 -8.05
C ILE A 178 -5.57 0.18 -6.99
N LYS A 179 -5.67 -0.24 -5.72
CA LYS A 179 -4.81 0.20 -4.58
C LYS A 179 -3.33 0.10 -4.94
N GLN A 180 -2.90 -1.03 -5.49
CA GLN A 180 -1.50 -1.26 -5.84
C GLN A 180 -1.03 -0.30 -6.95
N THR A 181 -1.87 -0.05 -7.96
CA THR A 181 -1.55 0.87 -9.04
C THR A 181 -1.43 2.29 -8.55
N ILE A 182 -2.37 2.77 -7.74
CA ILE A 182 -2.31 4.10 -7.14
C ILE A 182 -1.04 4.27 -6.31
N MET A 183 -0.69 3.27 -5.49
CA MET A 183 0.52 3.30 -4.68
C MET A 183 1.77 3.39 -5.56
N THR A 184 1.90 2.48 -6.54
CA THR A 184 3.14 2.32 -7.30
C THR A 184 3.34 3.35 -8.41
N THR A 185 2.28 3.94 -8.96
CA THR A 185 2.38 5.06 -9.92
C THR A 185 3.15 6.22 -9.30
N ASN A 186 2.94 6.50 -8.01
CA ASN A 186 3.68 7.55 -7.29
C ASN A 186 5.17 7.21 -7.07
N TYR A 187 5.53 5.93 -7.20
CA TYR A 187 6.93 5.46 -7.20
C TYR A 187 7.51 5.31 -8.62
N GLY A 188 6.84 5.84 -9.65
CA GLY A 188 7.35 5.84 -11.02
C GLY A 188 6.93 4.66 -11.89
N VAL A 189 5.91 3.89 -11.49
CA VAL A 189 5.34 2.86 -12.37
C VAL A 189 4.71 3.49 -13.61
N THR A 190 5.02 2.92 -14.76
CA THR A 190 4.45 3.31 -16.06
C THR A 190 3.10 2.64 -16.30
N LEU A 191 2.36 3.13 -17.30
CA LEU A 191 1.07 2.55 -17.71
C LEU A 191 1.16 1.04 -17.99
N PHE A 192 2.29 0.57 -18.53
CA PHE A 192 2.53 -0.86 -18.76
C PHE A 192 2.58 -1.66 -17.45
N GLY A 193 3.33 -1.17 -16.46
CA GLY A 193 3.42 -1.81 -15.14
C GLY A 193 2.08 -1.78 -14.40
N ALA A 194 1.36 -0.66 -14.49
CA ALA A 194 0.02 -0.50 -13.94
C ALA A 194 -0.98 -1.50 -14.54
N ARG A 195 -0.97 -1.67 -15.87
CA ARG A 195 -1.78 -2.69 -16.55
C ARG A 195 -1.50 -4.08 -16.00
N GLN A 196 -0.23 -4.45 -15.81
CA GLN A 196 0.11 -5.76 -15.27
C GLN A 196 -0.40 -5.98 -13.84
N GLN A 197 -0.31 -4.96 -12.98
CA GLN A 197 -0.80 -5.04 -11.60
C GLN A 197 -2.31 -5.24 -11.57
N ILE A 198 -3.07 -4.43 -12.31
CA ILE A 198 -4.53 -4.56 -12.39
C ILE A 198 -4.90 -5.92 -13.00
N SER A 199 -4.19 -6.35 -14.04
CA SER A 199 -4.43 -7.66 -14.66
C SER A 199 -4.26 -8.81 -13.67
N ARG A 200 -3.29 -8.75 -12.76
CA ARG A 200 -3.13 -9.75 -11.68
C ARG A 200 -4.30 -9.70 -10.71
N GLN A 201 -4.69 -8.51 -10.24
CA GLN A 201 -5.83 -8.38 -9.33
C GLN A 201 -7.16 -8.84 -9.93
N LEU A 202 -7.40 -8.60 -11.23
CA LEU A 202 -8.60 -9.09 -11.91
C LEU A 202 -8.60 -10.62 -12.09
N ARG A 203 -7.43 -11.26 -12.21
CA ARG A 203 -7.33 -12.74 -12.27
C ARG A 203 -7.71 -13.42 -10.97
N ASP A 204 -7.54 -12.72 -9.85
CA ASP A 204 -7.86 -13.21 -8.51
C ASP A 204 -9.36 -13.09 -8.18
N ILE A 205 -10.18 -12.59 -9.12
CA ILE A 205 -11.64 -12.50 -8.99
C ILE A 205 -12.25 -13.62 -9.85
N ASP A 206 -12.80 -14.64 -9.21
CA ASP A 206 -13.33 -15.83 -9.89
C ASP A 206 -14.51 -15.50 -10.82
N GLU A 207 -15.32 -14.49 -10.49
CA GLU A 207 -16.49 -14.09 -11.27
C GLU A 207 -16.15 -13.20 -12.47
N PHE A 208 -14.89 -12.73 -12.61
CA PHE A 208 -14.52 -11.83 -13.69
C PHE A 208 -14.21 -12.60 -15.00
N PRO A 209 -14.80 -12.22 -16.15
CA PRO A 209 -14.54 -12.88 -17.44
C PRO A 209 -13.06 -12.80 -17.88
N ARG A 210 -12.41 -13.96 -17.99
CA ARG A 210 -10.95 -14.05 -18.20
C ARG A 210 -10.49 -13.50 -19.55
N GLU A 211 -11.32 -13.66 -20.58
CA GLU A 211 -11.11 -13.17 -21.93
C GLU A 211 -10.99 -11.63 -22.00
N HIS A 212 -11.62 -10.92 -21.05
CA HIS A 212 -11.63 -9.46 -21.00
C HIS A 212 -10.53 -8.84 -20.13
N ILE A 213 -9.69 -9.64 -19.48
CA ILE A 213 -8.65 -9.15 -18.54
C ILE A 213 -7.69 -8.15 -19.19
N SER A 214 -7.25 -8.41 -20.43
CA SER A 214 -6.30 -7.54 -21.12
C SER A 214 -6.90 -6.16 -21.43
N GLU A 215 -8.13 -6.15 -21.94
CA GLU A 215 -8.86 -4.94 -22.29
C GLU A 215 -9.26 -4.15 -21.03
N ALA A 216 -9.82 -4.84 -20.03
CA ALA A 216 -10.21 -4.26 -18.75
C ALA A 216 -9.02 -3.64 -18.01
N SER A 217 -7.89 -4.34 -17.93
CA SER A 217 -6.69 -3.82 -17.27
C SER A 217 -6.12 -2.60 -17.99
N THR A 218 -6.19 -2.55 -19.33
CA THR A 218 -5.78 -1.39 -20.11
C THR A 218 -6.67 -0.19 -19.81
N TYR A 219 -8.00 -0.40 -19.87
CA TYR A 219 -8.99 0.62 -19.58
C TYR A 219 -8.83 1.18 -18.15
N LEU A 220 -8.78 0.31 -17.15
CA LEU A 220 -8.64 0.71 -15.75
C LEU A 220 -7.31 1.43 -15.48
N ALA A 221 -6.20 0.97 -16.09
CA ALA A 221 -4.92 1.64 -15.93
C ALA A 221 -4.97 3.07 -16.49
N GLN A 222 -5.54 3.27 -17.68
CA GLN A 222 -5.68 4.60 -18.28
C GLN A 222 -6.54 5.52 -17.41
N LYS A 223 -7.72 5.05 -16.99
CA LYS A 223 -8.65 5.81 -16.14
C LYS A 223 -8.02 6.18 -14.80
N THR A 224 -7.36 5.22 -14.14
CA THR A 224 -6.65 5.47 -12.88
C THR A 224 -5.57 6.54 -13.04
N PHE A 225 -4.80 6.53 -14.13
CA PHE A 225 -3.79 7.56 -14.40
C PHE A 225 -4.41 8.95 -14.62
N ILE A 226 -5.53 9.02 -15.34
CA ILE A 226 -6.26 10.28 -15.56
C ILE A 226 -6.75 10.82 -14.22
N SER A 227 -7.46 10.01 -13.43
CA SER A 227 -7.99 10.43 -12.13
C SER A 227 -6.89 10.86 -11.16
N LEU A 228 -5.74 10.17 -11.13
CA LEU A 228 -4.59 10.59 -10.30
C LEU A 228 -4.02 11.94 -10.73
N ARG A 229 -3.91 12.20 -12.04
CA ARG A 229 -3.42 13.50 -12.56
C ARG A 229 -4.37 14.65 -12.23
N GLU A 230 -5.66 14.37 -12.14
CA GLU A 230 -6.67 15.37 -11.79
C GLU A 230 -6.69 15.67 -10.29
N LEU A 231 -6.60 14.64 -9.44
CA LEU A 231 -6.62 14.78 -7.99
C LEU A 231 -5.33 15.38 -7.43
N PHE A 232 -4.18 15.06 -8.02
CA PHE A 232 -2.86 15.41 -7.48
C PHE A 232 -2.10 16.39 -8.37
N ARG A 233 -2.72 17.54 -8.67
CA ARG A 233 -2.15 18.56 -9.57
C ARG A 233 -0.82 19.14 -9.06
N GLU A 234 -0.74 19.47 -7.77
CA GLU A 234 0.50 20.04 -7.20
C GLU A 234 1.62 19.00 -7.13
N THR A 235 1.29 17.77 -6.72
CA THR A 235 2.22 16.62 -6.81
C THR A 235 2.79 16.47 -8.21
N ARG A 236 1.95 16.57 -9.23
CA ARG A 236 2.36 16.45 -10.62
C ARG A 236 3.32 17.57 -11.04
N LYS A 237 3.09 18.82 -10.65
CA LYS A 237 4.02 19.91 -10.97
C LYS A 237 5.43 19.62 -10.45
N ILE A 238 5.52 19.08 -9.24
CA ILE A 238 6.80 18.70 -8.62
C ILE A 238 7.45 17.53 -9.38
N GLN A 239 6.67 16.50 -9.74
CA GLN A 239 7.15 15.37 -10.55
C GLN A 239 7.66 15.80 -11.93
N ASP A 240 6.90 16.66 -12.63
CA ASP A 240 7.25 17.18 -13.94
C ASP A 240 8.56 17.99 -13.85
N TRP A 241 8.72 18.83 -12.82
CA TRP A 241 9.96 19.57 -12.55
C TRP A 241 11.17 18.66 -12.31
N PHE A 242 11.06 17.66 -11.43
CA PHE A 242 12.16 16.70 -11.21
C PHE A 242 12.52 15.93 -12.48
N THR A 243 11.50 15.55 -13.28
CA THR A 243 11.70 14.83 -14.54
C THR A 243 12.46 15.69 -15.56
N ASP A 244 12.13 16.97 -15.66
CA ASP A 244 12.81 17.90 -16.55
C ASP A 244 14.25 18.18 -16.10
N CYS A 245 14.48 18.36 -14.80
CA CYS A 245 15.83 18.46 -14.24
C CYS A 245 16.69 17.23 -14.55
N ALA A 246 16.16 16.02 -14.30
CA ALA A 246 16.85 14.76 -14.59
C ALA A 246 17.18 14.62 -16.08
N ARG A 247 16.23 14.97 -16.96
CA ARG A 247 16.43 14.94 -18.41
C ARG A 247 17.55 15.88 -18.85
N LEU A 248 17.59 17.10 -18.31
CA LEU A 248 18.62 18.09 -18.64
C LEU A 248 20.00 17.67 -18.11
N ILE A 249 20.08 17.17 -16.87
CA ILE A 249 21.33 16.67 -16.29
C ILE A 249 21.88 15.53 -17.16
N SER A 250 21.05 14.54 -17.49
CA SER A 250 21.52 13.39 -18.26
C SER A 250 21.91 13.75 -19.70
N ARG A 251 21.06 14.50 -20.42
CA ARG A 251 21.29 14.77 -21.85
C ARG A 251 22.29 15.87 -22.15
N VAL A 252 22.41 16.87 -21.27
CA VAL A 252 23.26 18.05 -21.52
C VAL A 252 24.60 17.90 -20.82
N ARG A 253 24.60 17.42 -19.58
CA ARG A 253 25.85 17.26 -18.81
C ARG A 253 26.46 15.87 -18.94
N GLU A 254 25.72 14.91 -19.51
CA GLU A 254 26.14 13.50 -19.55
C GLU A 254 26.60 13.07 -18.16
N ALA A 255 25.74 13.30 -17.16
CA ALA A 255 26.04 13.05 -15.76
C ALA A 255 24.87 12.33 -15.09
N ALA A 256 25.18 11.58 -14.03
CA ALA A 256 24.16 10.96 -13.21
C ALA A 256 23.46 12.02 -12.37
N VAL A 257 22.17 11.81 -12.07
CA VAL A 257 21.47 12.63 -11.08
C VAL A 257 22.01 12.29 -9.71
N GLU A 258 22.48 13.30 -8.99
CA GLU A 258 23.02 13.18 -7.64
C GLU A 258 22.44 14.26 -6.71
N TRP A 259 22.28 13.92 -5.43
CA TRP A 259 21.84 14.85 -4.39
C TRP A 259 22.29 14.38 -3.00
N ASN A 260 22.22 15.28 -2.02
CA ASN A 260 22.37 14.92 -0.61
C ASN A 260 20.98 14.83 0.05
N THR A 261 20.74 13.78 0.82
CA THR A 261 19.53 13.72 1.67
C THR A 261 19.57 14.83 2.73
N PRO A 262 18.43 15.17 3.38
CA PRO A 262 18.41 16.09 4.53
C PRO A 262 19.29 15.63 5.71
N LEU A 263 19.70 14.36 5.75
CA LEU A 263 20.63 13.78 6.72
C LEU A 263 22.08 13.73 6.21
N SER A 264 22.40 14.47 5.14
CA SER A 264 23.72 14.56 4.53
C SER A 264 24.28 13.26 3.94
N LEU A 265 23.44 12.24 3.73
CA LEU A 265 23.82 11.06 2.97
C LEU A 265 23.84 11.39 1.47
N PRO A 266 24.96 11.22 0.75
CA PRO A 266 25.01 11.40 -0.69
C PRO A 266 24.29 10.26 -1.43
N VAL A 267 23.55 10.60 -2.47
CA VAL A 267 22.82 9.66 -3.33
C VAL A 267 23.16 9.94 -4.78
N VAL A 268 23.45 8.88 -5.54
CA VAL A 268 23.74 8.93 -6.98
C VAL A 268 22.86 7.89 -7.66
N GLN A 269 22.18 8.27 -8.75
CA GLN A 269 21.41 7.33 -9.56
C GLN A 269 22.34 6.49 -10.44
N PRO A 270 22.37 5.14 -10.28
CA PRO A 270 23.32 4.29 -10.98
C PRO A 270 22.83 3.89 -12.39
N TYR A 271 22.03 4.72 -13.05
CA TYR A 271 21.41 4.39 -14.33
C TYR A 271 22.34 4.77 -15.49
N TYR A 272 23.08 3.80 -15.99
CA TYR A 272 23.99 3.95 -17.12
C TYR A 272 23.61 2.98 -18.25
N GLN A 273 23.93 3.34 -19.50
CA GLN A 273 23.86 2.34 -20.57
C GLN A 273 25.00 1.34 -20.40
N GLU A 274 24.63 0.08 -20.22
CA GLU A 274 25.60 -1.01 -20.28
C GLU A 274 26.13 -1.15 -21.71
N VAL A 275 27.42 -0.87 -21.90
CA VAL A 275 28.11 -1.17 -23.16
C VAL A 275 28.64 -2.59 -23.08
N ARG A 276 28.01 -3.52 -23.80
CA ARG A 276 28.52 -4.89 -23.92
C ARG A 276 29.69 -4.93 -24.90
N MET A 277 30.91 -5.03 -24.39
CA MET A 277 32.10 -5.25 -25.21
C MET A 277 32.36 -6.75 -25.39
N ARG A 278 32.41 -7.20 -26.66
CA ARG A 278 32.82 -8.57 -27.00
C ARG A 278 34.33 -8.61 -27.21
N HIS A 279 35.05 -9.37 -26.40
CA HIS A 279 36.48 -9.64 -26.63
C HIS A 279 36.71 -11.13 -26.90
N LYS A 280 37.16 -11.47 -28.11
CA LYS A 280 37.58 -12.83 -28.51
C LYS A 280 36.64 -13.97 -28.08
N GLY A 281 35.33 -13.81 -28.29
CA GLY A 281 34.34 -14.87 -28.05
C GLY A 281 34.02 -15.15 -26.58
N LYS A 282 34.50 -14.31 -25.65
CA LYS A 282 34.03 -14.28 -24.26
C LYS A 282 33.49 -12.87 -23.96
N ASP A 283 32.30 -12.80 -23.38
CA ASP A 283 31.74 -11.54 -22.91
C ASP A 283 32.61 -11.05 -21.74
N ILE A 284 33.27 -9.90 -21.91
CA ILE A 284 33.99 -9.20 -20.85
C ILE A 284 33.13 -8.01 -20.46
N TYR A 285 32.69 -7.96 -19.20
CA TYR A 285 31.97 -6.81 -18.65
C TYR A 285 32.97 -5.73 -18.29
N ASP A 286 33.32 -4.85 -19.23
CA ASP A 286 34.06 -3.63 -18.95
C ASP A 286 33.08 -2.45 -18.85
N ASN A 287 32.96 -1.89 -17.65
CA ASN A 287 32.14 -0.72 -17.34
C ASN A 287 32.75 0.55 -17.96
N TYR A 288 32.50 0.78 -19.25
CA TYR A 288 32.63 2.11 -19.86
C TYR A 288 31.24 2.55 -20.32
N SER A 289 30.66 3.49 -19.59
CA SER A 289 29.25 3.88 -19.72
C SER A 289 29.11 5.24 -20.38
N SER A 290 28.25 5.33 -21.41
CA SER A 290 27.68 6.58 -21.91
C SER A 290 26.32 6.84 -21.24
N PHE A 291 25.99 8.11 -21.00
CA PHE A 291 24.77 8.54 -20.31
C PHE A 291 23.57 8.57 -21.29
N ALA A 292 22.35 8.28 -20.79
CA ALA A 292 21.10 8.18 -21.59
C ALA A 292 20.07 9.25 -21.26
#